data_AF-A0A7W6C1M1-F1
#
_entry.id   AF-A0A7W6C1M1-F1
#
_cell.length_a   1.000
_cell.length_b   1.000
_cell.length_c   1.000
_cell.angle_alpha   90.00
_cell.angle_beta   90.00
_cell.angle_gamma   90.00
#
_symmetry.space_group_name_H-M   'P 1'
#
loop_
_entity.id
_entity.type
_entity.pdbx_description
1 polymer ?
#
loop_
_entity_poly.entity_id
_entity_poly.type
_entity_poly.pdbx_seq_one_letter_code
_entity_poly.pdbx_strand_id
1 'polypeptide(L)' 'MGRKMLWPEKHTLKLREGATARIDAVLRDGEPRLDLIREAIEKEVALREKTIAKGKKAPTT' A
#
# COMPACT_ATOMS: atom_id res chain seq x y z
N MET A 1 17.52 1.64 25.64
CA MET A 1 17.46 0.77 24.45
C MET A 1 16.73 1.52 23.35
N GLY A 2 17.30 1.62 22.15
CA GLY A 2 16.72 2.38 21.03
C GLY A 2 15.39 1.78 20.56
N ARG A 3 14.45 2.63 20.12
CA ARG A 3 13.18 2.18 19.55
C ARG A 3 13.45 1.25 18.37
N LYS A 4 12.86 0.05 18.41
CA LYS A 4 12.89 -0.89 17.28
C LYS A 4 12.17 -0.25 16.09
N MET A 5 12.86 -0.15 14.95
CA MET A 5 12.27 0.39 13.73
C MET A 5 11.22 -0.60 13.23
N LEU A 6 9.94 -0.20 13.25
CA LEU A 6 8.83 -1.05 12.84
C LEU A 6 8.85 -1.33 11.32
N TRP A 7 9.36 -0.38 10.53
CA TRP A 7 9.32 -0.41 9.08
C TRP A 7 10.70 -0.01 8.53
N PRO A 8 11.59 -0.98 8.25
CA PRO A 8 12.96 -0.70 7.82
C PRO A 8 13.03 -0.15 6.39
N GLU A 9 12.03 -0.47 5.55
CA GLU A 9 11.99 -0.08 4.14
C GLU A 9 11.35 1.30 3.94
N LYS A 10 11.94 2.11 3.06
CA LYS A 10 11.48 3.46 2.72
C LYS A 10 11.48 3.66 1.21
N HIS A 11 10.42 4.27 0.71
CA HIS A 11 10.32 4.72 -0.67
C HIS A 11 9.82 6.17 -0.74
N THR A 12 10.30 6.94 -1.72
CA THR A 12 9.84 8.31 -1.97
C THR A 12 9.11 8.34 -3.30
N LEU A 13 7.87 8.82 -3.30
CA LEU A 13 6.96 8.78 -4.43
C LEU A 13 6.51 10.21 -4.77
N LYS A 14 6.46 10.54 -6.07
CA LYS A 14 5.85 11.79 -6.55
C LYS A 14 4.37 11.54 -6.81
N LEU A 15 3.51 12.29 -6.11
CA LEU A 15 2.07 12.22 -6.29
C LEU A 15 1.58 13.33 -7.21
N ARG A 16 0.40 13.14 -7.80
CA ARG A 16 -0.32 14.21 -8.49
C ARG A 16 -0.64 15.33 -7.50
N GLU A 17 -0.68 16.56 -8.00
CA GLU A 17 -1.14 17.71 -7.23
C GLU A 17 -2.50 17.44 -6.56
N GLY A 18 -2.62 17.83 -5.28
CA GLY A 18 -3.82 17.63 -4.46
C GLY A 18 -4.02 16.21 -3.93
N ALA A 19 -3.19 15.23 -4.27
CA ALA A 19 -3.36 13.86 -3.79
C ALA A 19 -3.27 13.74 -2.27
N THR A 20 -2.34 14.46 -1.63
CA THR A 20 -2.20 14.46 -0.16
C THR A 20 -3.44 15.04 0.53
N ALA A 21 -4.01 16.11 -0.02
CA ALA A 21 -5.26 16.69 0.50
C ALA A 21 -6.45 15.71 0.35
N ARG A 22 -6.50 14.97 -0.76
CA ARG A 22 -7.51 13.91 -0.95
C ARG A 22 -7.34 12.76 0.05
N ILE A 23 -6.10 12.39 0.38
CA ILE A 23 -5.81 11.38 1.41
C ILE A 23 -6.28 11.90 2.77
N ASP A 24 -5.92 13.13 3.13
CA ASP A 24 -6.29 13.75 4.40
C ASP A 24 -7.81 13.81 4.62
N ALA A 25 -8.57 14.07 3.55
CA ALA A 25 -10.02 14.15 3.60
C ALA A 25 -10.72 12.81 3.92
N VAL A 26 -10.02 11.68 3.82
CA VAL A 26 -10.60 10.34 4.02
C VAL A 26 -10.00 9.58 5.20
N LEU A 27 -9.07 10.18 5.95
CA LEU A 27 -8.51 9.56 7.15
C LEU A 27 -9.57 9.43 8.24
N ARG A 28 -9.53 8.32 8.97
CA ARG A 28 -10.28 8.16 10.21
C ARG A 28 -9.66 9.02 11.31
N ASP A 29 -10.42 9.27 12.37
CA ASP A 29 -9.94 10.03 13.52
C ASP A 29 -8.66 9.39 14.10
N GLY A 30 -7.59 10.19 14.21
CA GLY A 30 -6.29 9.73 14.69
C GLY A 30 -5.51 8.81 13.74
N GLU A 31 -5.98 8.55 12.52
CA GLU A 31 -5.30 7.67 11.57
C GLU A 31 -4.08 8.37 10.91
N PRO A 32 -2.87 7.79 10.99
CA PRO A 32 -1.72 8.31 10.26
C PRO A 32 -1.88 8.07 8.76
N ARG A 33 -1.59 9.08 7.93
CA ARG A 33 -1.53 8.95 6.44
C ARG A 33 -0.79 7.70 5.97
N LEU A 34 0.33 7.38 6.64
CA LEU A 34 1.19 6.27 6.27
C LEU A 34 0.51 4.91 6.46
N ASP A 35 -0.43 4.78 7.39
CA ASP A 35 -1.14 3.52 7.61
C ASP A 35 -2.13 3.25 6.48
N LEU A 36 -2.90 4.27 6.07
CA LEU A 36 -3.75 4.19 4.87
C LEU A 36 -2.93 3.84 3.63
N ILE A 37 -1.79 4.51 3.42
CA ILE A 37 -0.93 4.26 2.25
C ILE A 37 -0.38 2.82 2.28
N ARG A 38 0.08 2.33 3.44
CA ARG A 38 0.57 0.96 3.59
C ARG A 38 -0.52 -0.06 3.27
N GLU A 39 -1.70 0.09 3.87
CA GLU A 39 -2.82 -0.82 3.64
C GLU A 39 -3.23 -0.86 2.16
N ALA A 40 -3.27 0.31 1.51
CA ALA A 40 -3.57 0.39 0.08
C ALA A 40 -2.54 -0.34 -0.79
N ILE A 41 -1.24 -0.22 -0.47
CA ILE A 41 -0.16 -0.93 -1.18
C ILE A 41 -0.33 -2.44 -0.98
N GLU A 42 -0.44 -2.92 0.27
CA GLU A 42 -0.57 -4.35 0.59
C GLU A 42 -1.80 -4.98 -0.09
N LYS A 43 -2.94 -4.27 -0.07
CA LYS A 43 -4.18 -4.72 -0.71
C LYS A 43 -4.02 -4.88 -2.21
N GLU A 44 -3.38 -3.92 -2.88
CA GLU A 44 -3.16 -3.96 -4.32
C GLU A 44 -2.13 -5.03 -4.70
N VAL A 45 -1.05 -5.19 -3.94
CA VAL A 45 -0.07 -6.27 -4.13
C VAL A 45 -0.75 -7.62 -4.01
N ALA A 46 -1.47 -7.88 -2.91
CA ALA A 46 -2.18 -9.14 -2.70
C ALA A 46 -3.22 -9.43 -3.79
N LEU A 47 -3.90 -8.41 -4.32
CA LEU A 47 -4.84 -8.55 -5.44
C LEU A 47 -4.12 -8.99 -6.72
N ARG A 48 -2.98 -8.37 -7.03
CA ARG A 48 -2.18 -8.69 -8.23
C ARG A 48 -1.51 -10.06 -8.11
N GLU A 49 -0.99 -10.41 -6.95
CA GLU A 49 -0.43 -11.74 -6.68
C GLU A 49 -1.46 -12.83 -6.94
N LYS A 50 -2.71 -12.64 -6.48
CA LYS A 50 -3.81 -13.57 -6.78
C LYS A 50 -4.10 -13.66 -8.27
N THR A 51 -4.08 -12.54 -8.97
CA THR A 51 -4.33 -12.49 -10.42
C THR A 51 -3.22 -13.21 -11.20
N ILE A 52 -1.96 -12.95 -10.86
CA ILE A 52 -0.79 -13.62 -11.46
C ILE A 52 -0.83 -15.12 -11.15
N ALA A 53 -1.14 -15.51 -9.91
CA ALA A 53 -1.25 -16.91 -9.52
C ALA A 53 -2.37 -17.65 -10.26
N LYS A 54 -3.50 -16.99 -10.54
CA LYS A 54 -4.58 -17.55 -11.36
C LYS A 54 -4.17 -17.69 -12.83
N GLY A 55 -3.49 -16.70 -13.39
CA GLY A 55 -2.96 -16.76 -14.77
C GLY A 55 -1.92 -17.88 -14.96
N LYS A 56 -1.09 -18.14 -13.93
CA LYS A 56 -0.11 -19.23 -13.93
C LYS A 56 -0.75 -20.63 -13.80
N LYS A 57 -2.03 -20.72 -13.43
CA LYS A 57 -2.79 -21.97 -13.28
C LYS A 57 -3.74 -22.27 -14.45
N ALA A 58 -3.87 -21.37 -15.43
CA ALA A 58 -4.64 -21.64 -16.64
C ALA A 58 -3.81 -22.49 -17.63
N PRO A 59 -4.40 -23.52 -18.26
CA PRO A 59 -3.71 -24.77 -18.51
C PRO A 59 -2.96 -24.82 -19.84
N THR A 60 -1.84 -25.50 -19.81
CA THR A 60 -1.31 -26.28 -20.93
C THR A 60 -2.40 -27.26 -21.38
N THR A 61 -3.03 -27.01 -22.52
CA THR A 61 -3.76 -27.99 -23.33
C THR A 61 -3.57 -27.61 -24.78
#